data_AF-A0A9E1Q9Z8-F1
#
_entry.id   AF-A0A9E1Q9Z8-F1
#
_cell.length_a   1.000
_cell.length_b   1.000
_cell.length_c   1.000
_cell.angle_alpha   90.00
_cell.angle_beta   90.00
_cell.angle_gamma   90.00
#
_symmetry.space_group_name_H-M   'P 1'
#
loop_
_entity.id
_entity.type
_entity.pdbx_description
1 polymer ?
#
loop_
_entity_poly.entity_id
_entity_poly.type
_entity_poly.pdbx_seq_one_letter_code
_entity_poly.pdbx_strand_id
1 'polypeptide(L)'
;MKLLLENWREYMNEEEEPHPSEYINFMRGDCSLLAQAISDISHFPMYGIVDERGDMHHVFVYDTQTEEAIDCRGRMPLENLLDNISGERNTYRETSPEEVKKIFGTYSDEEYEYAEEKAQELI
;
A
#
# COMPACT_ATOMS: atom_id res chain seq x y z
N MET A 1 -25.88 34.11 34.78
CA MET A 1 -26.03 32.97 33.85
C MET A 1 -25.67 33.43 32.44
N LYS A 2 -24.39 33.74 32.20
CA LYS A 2 -23.91 34.37 30.96
C LYS A 2 -22.42 34.07 30.70
N LEU A 3 -21.95 32.90 31.13
CA LEU A 3 -20.52 32.52 31.15
C LEU A 3 -20.32 31.02 30.86
N LEU A 4 -21.18 30.41 30.04
CA LEU A 4 -21.07 28.99 29.66
C LEU A 4 -21.18 28.76 28.14
N LEU A 5 -21.21 29.82 27.32
CA LEU A 5 -21.44 29.71 25.87
C LEU A 5 -20.27 30.20 25.01
N GLU A 6 -19.16 30.63 25.60
CA GLU A 6 -18.03 31.21 24.84
C GLU A 6 -16.94 30.19 24.48
N ASN A 7 -16.90 29.00 25.10
CA ASN A 7 -15.85 27.99 24.84
C ASN A 7 -16.27 26.80 23.98
N TRP A 8 -17.54 26.65 23.59
CA TRP A 8 -17.95 25.48 22.80
C TRP A 8 -17.57 25.56 21.31
N ARG A 9 -17.24 26.76 20.82
CA ARG A 9 -16.83 26.99 19.42
C ARG A 9 -15.36 26.64 19.14
N GLU A 10 -14.50 26.63 20.16
CA GLU A 10 -13.11 26.16 20.00
C GLU A 10 -13.03 24.63 19.88
N TYR A 11 -13.98 23.89 20.47
CA TYR A 11 -14.03 22.42 20.41
C TYR A 11 -14.80 21.86 19.19
N MET A 12 -15.41 22.71 18.37
CA MET A 12 -16.16 22.31 17.16
C MET A 12 -15.37 22.53 15.87
N ASN A 13 -14.10 22.93 16.00
CA ASN A 13 -13.19 23.25 14.90
C ASN A 13 -11.87 22.46 15.01
N GLU A 14 -11.90 21.28 15.64
CA GLU A 14 -11.02 20.19 15.21
C GLU A 14 -11.60 19.67 13.88
N GLU A 15 -11.44 20.45 12.81
CA GLU A 15 -11.27 19.82 11.51
C GLU A 15 -10.02 18.97 11.72
N GLU A 16 -10.19 17.66 11.93
CA GLU A 16 -9.08 16.70 11.90
C GLU A 16 -8.26 17.08 10.67
N GLU A 17 -7.06 17.62 10.88
CA GLU A 17 -6.17 17.86 9.76
C GLU A 17 -6.02 16.49 9.09
N PRO A 18 -6.37 16.36 7.80
CA PRO A 18 -6.37 15.07 7.14
C PRO A 18 -4.98 14.48 7.33
N HIS A 19 -4.94 13.30 7.96
CA HIS A 19 -3.67 12.63 8.24
C HIS A 19 -2.89 12.54 6.92
N PRO A 20 -1.55 12.74 6.90
CA PRO A 20 -0.77 12.66 5.66
C PRO A 20 -1.05 11.38 4.84
N SER A 21 -1.47 10.32 5.52
CA SER A 21 -1.90 9.04 4.95
C SER A 21 -3.19 9.06 4.14
N GLU A 22 -4.09 10.04 4.32
CA GLU A 22 -5.29 10.21 3.48
C GLU A 22 -4.94 10.58 2.03
N TYR A 23 -3.70 11.03 1.79
CA TYR A 23 -3.16 11.27 0.45
C TYR A 23 -2.51 10.02 -0.17
N ILE A 24 -2.20 8.99 0.62
CA ILE A 24 -1.67 7.72 0.11
C ILE A 24 -2.81 6.97 -0.56
N ASN A 25 -2.87 7.12 -1.87
CA ASN A 25 -3.84 6.39 -2.66
C ASN A 25 -3.18 5.12 -3.17
N PHE A 26 -3.24 4.05 -2.37
CA PHE A 26 -2.75 2.73 -2.78
C PHE A 26 -3.38 2.24 -4.10
N MET A 27 -4.55 2.76 -4.48
CA MET A 27 -5.21 2.50 -5.77
C MET A 27 -4.63 3.31 -6.95
N ARG A 28 -3.66 4.20 -6.72
CA ARG A 28 -2.97 5.03 -7.73
C ARG A 28 -1.48 4.72 -7.92
N GLY A 29 -0.95 3.65 -7.33
CA GLY A 29 0.41 3.18 -7.60
C GLY A 29 1.35 3.12 -6.41
N ASP A 30 0.90 3.49 -5.21
CA ASP A 30 1.71 3.41 -3.97
C ASP A 30 1.67 2.02 -3.30
N CYS A 31 1.37 0.97 -4.07
CA CYS A 31 1.29 -0.41 -3.61
C CYS A 31 2.62 -0.98 -3.09
N SER A 32 3.74 -0.33 -3.41
CA SER A 32 5.09 -0.61 -2.91
C SER A 32 5.19 -0.61 -1.39
N LEU A 33 4.67 0.42 -0.73
CA LEU A 33 4.76 0.55 0.73
C LEU A 33 3.89 -0.50 1.43
N LEU A 34 2.68 -0.71 0.92
CA LEU A 34 1.76 -1.73 1.42
C LEU A 34 2.32 -3.14 1.24
N ALA A 35 2.91 -3.45 0.08
CA ALA A 35 3.53 -4.75 -0.16
C ALA A 35 4.71 -5.00 0.78
N GLN A 36 5.49 -3.96 1.12
CA GLN A 36 6.54 -4.06 2.13
C GLN A 36 5.95 -4.38 3.51
N ALA A 37 4.96 -3.60 3.96
CA ALA A 37 4.32 -3.80 5.27
C ALA A 37 3.70 -5.21 5.40
N ILE A 38 2.99 -5.69 4.37
CA ILE A 38 2.45 -7.05 4.36
C ILE A 38 3.59 -8.08 4.40
N SER A 39 4.68 -7.88 3.66
CA SER A 39 5.84 -8.79 3.68
C SER A 39 6.50 -8.85 5.05
N ASP A 40 6.66 -7.70 5.72
CA ASP A 40 7.26 -7.61 7.05
C ASP A 40 6.42 -8.35 8.10
N ILE A 41 5.07 -8.31 8.00
CA ILE A 41 4.17 -8.98 8.94
C ILE A 41 3.99 -10.48 8.62
N SER A 42 3.75 -10.83 7.36
CA SER A 42 3.42 -12.21 6.93
C SER A 42 4.64 -13.07 6.61
N HIS A 43 5.80 -12.43 6.40
CA HIS A 43 7.01 -13.04 5.84
C HIS A 43 6.85 -13.62 4.43
N PHE A 44 5.81 -13.22 3.70
CA PHE A 44 5.65 -13.59 2.29
C PHE A 44 6.61 -12.81 1.40
N PRO A 45 7.16 -13.44 0.35
CA PRO A 45 8.04 -12.78 -0.61
C PRO A 45 7.31 -11.71 -1.42
N MET A 46 8.01 -10.59 -1.64
CA MET A 46 7.55 -9.50 -2.51
C MET A 46 7.86 -9.79 -3.98
N TYR A 47 6.93 -9.41 -4.86
CA TYR A 47 7.07 -9.50 -6.29
C TYR A 47 6.74 -8.16 -6.95
N GLY A 48 7.49 -7.83 -8.00
CA GLY A 48 7.21 -6.69 -8.87
C GLY A 48 6.68 -7.15 -10.22
N ILE A 49 5.65 -6.48 -10.72
CA ILE A 49 5.19 -6.63 -12.10
C ILE A 49 6.02 -5.68 -12.95
N VAL A 50 6.66 -6.25 -13.97
CA VAL A 50 7.59 -5.55 -14.86
C VAL A 50 7.15 -5.69 -16.31
N ASP A 51 7.38 -4.65 -17.11
CA ASP A 51 7.17 -4.70 -18.55
C ASP A 51 8.39 -5.26 -19.31
N GLU A 52 8.31 -5.29 -20.64
CA GLU A 52 9.39 -5.79 -21.50
C GLU A 52 10.69 -4.97 -21.42
N ARG A 53 10.64 -3.72 -20.94
CA ARG A 53 11.81 -2.86 -20.72
C ARG A 53 12.44 -3.11 -19.35
N GLY A 54 11.75 -3.86 -18.50
CA GLY A 54 12.14 -4.12 -17.11
C GLY A 54 11.65 -3.03 -16.16
N ASP A 55 10.80 -2.11 -16.61
CA ASP A 55 10.23 -1.07 -15.76
C ASP A 55 9.17 -1.69 -14.84
N MET A 56 9.27 -1.43 -13.53
CA MET A 56 8.36 -1.98 -12.53
C MET A 56 7.14 -1.07 -12.36
N HIS A 57 5.95 -1.64 -12.55
CA HIS A 57 4.68 -0.90 -12.57
C HIS A 57 3.82 -1.14 -11.33
N HIS A 58 4.01 -2.26 -10.65
CA HIS A 58 3.22 -2.65 -9.48
C HIS A 58 4.04 -3.57 -8.58
N VAL A 59 3.74 -3.57 -7.28
CA VAL A 59 4.36 -4.46 -6.29
C VAL A 59 3.26 -5.15 -5.50
N PHE A 60 3.46 -6.43 -5.22
CA PHE A 60 2.54 -7.28 -4.47
C PHE A 60 3.32 -8.30 -3.65
N VAL A 61 2.63 -9.05 -2.80
CA VAL A 61 3.18 -10.15 -2.01
C VAL A 61 2.51 -11.45 -2.41
N TYR A 62 3.24 -12.56 -2.36
CA TYR A 62 2.73 -13.84 -2.86
C TYR A 62 2.81 -14.94 -1.79
N ASP A 63 1.65 -15.48 -1.44
CA ASP A 63 1.51 -16.62 -0.54
C ASP A 63 1.65 -17.93 -1.35
N THR A 64 2.83 -18.53 -1.31
CA THR A 64 3.10 -19.80 -2.01
C THR A 64 2.32 -21.00 -1.47
N GLN A 65 1.71 -20.90 -0.28
CA GLN A 65 0.93 -22.00 0.29
C GLN A 65 -0.49 -22.03 -0.27
N THR A 66 -1.10 -20.85 -0.48
CA THR A 66 -2.46 -20.72 -1.04
C THR A 66 -2.46 -20.38 -2.54
N GLU A 67 -1.30 -20.09 -3.12
CA GLU A 67 -1.11 -19.62 -4.50
C GLU A 67 -1.82 -18.28 -4.78
N GLU A 68 -1.96 -17.44 -3.74
CA GLU A 68 -2.64 -16.14 -3.83
C GLU A 68 -1.65 -14.96 -3.80
N ALA A 69 -1.94 -13.95 -4.60
CA ALA A 69 -1.32 -12.64 -4.53
C ALA A 69 -2.11 -11.72 -3.60
N ILE A 70 -1.40 -10.82 -2.92
CA ILE A 70 -1.98 -9.83 -2.01
C ILE A 70 -1.47 -8.45 -2.43
N ASP A 71 -2.40 -7.54 -2.73
CA ASP A 71 -2.12 -6.12 -2.95
C ASP A 71 -3.21 -5.25 -2.30
N CYS A 72 -3.29 -3.97 -2.68
CA CYS A 72 -4.30 -3.03 -2.16
C CYS A 72 -5.76 -3.43 -2.42
N ARG A 73 -6.02 -4.44 -3.26
CA ARG A 73 -7.35 -4.97 -3.56
C ARG A 73 -7.67 -6.20 -2.71
N GLY A 74 -6.72 -6.71 -1.92
CA GLY A 74 -6.85 -7.91 -1.11
C GLY A 74 -6.27 -9.16 -1.78
N ARG A 75 -6.63 -10.32 -1.20
CA ARG A 75 -6.20 -11.63 -1.68
C ARG A 75 -6.91 -11.99 -2.98
N MET A 76 -6.15 -12.46 -3.96
CA MET A 76 -6.68 -12.98 -5.22
C MET A 76 -5.72 -13.97 -5.88
N PRO A 77 -6.21 -14.85 -6.77
CA PRO A 77 -5.35 -15.63 -7.65
C PRO A 77 -4.40 -14.73 -8.46
N LEU A 78 -3.15 -15.17 -8.63
CA LEU A 78 -2.12 -14.40 -9.33
C LEU A 78 -2.51 -14.04 -10.78
N GLU A 79 -3.23 -14.94 -11.47
CA GLU A 79 -3.75 -14.70 -12.81
C GLU A 79 -4.66 -13.46 -12.87
N ASN A 80 -5.54 -13.29 -11.89
CA ASN A 80 -6.45 -12.14 -11.82
C ASN A 80 -5.70 -10.84 -11.56
N LEU A 81 -4.60 -10.89 -10.80
CA LEU A 81 -3.78 -9.71 -10.55
C LEU A 81 -3.15 -9.19 -11.86
N LEU A 82 -2.61 -10.11 -12.67
CA LEU A 82 -1.97 -9.78 -13.95
C LEU A 82 -2.97 -9.22 -14.96
N ASP A 83 -4.18 -9.80 -15.04
CA ASP A 83 -5.25 -9.32 -15.93
C ASP A 83 -5.72 -7.90 -15.58
N ASN A 84 -5.66 -7.53 -14.30
CA ASN A 84 -6.06 -6.20 -13.82
C ASN A 84 -5.01 -5.10 -14.10
N ILE A 85 -3.78 -5.47 -14.47
CA ILE A 85 -2.70 -4.52 -14.70
C ILE A 85 -2.48 -4.40 -16.20
N SER A 86 -3.05 -3.34 -16.77
CA SER A 86 -3.04 -3.07 -18.21
C SER A 86 -1.61 -2.96 -18.76
N GLY A 87 -1.18 -3.96 -19.50
CA GLY A 87 0.05 -3.92 -20.28
C GLY A 87 0.14 -5.18 -21.14
N GLU A 88 0.30 -5.01 -22.45
CA GLU A 88 0.63 -6.14 -23.31
C GLU A 88 1.99 -6.69 -22.84
N ARG A 89 2.02 -7.94 -22.36
CA ARG A 89 3.23 -8.70 -21.99
C ARG A 89 3.91 -8.31 -20.66
N ASN A 90 3.12 -7.99 -19.65
CA ASN A 90 3.64 -7.91 -18.28
C ASN A 90 4.11 -9.30 -17.79
N THR A 91 5.22 -9.33 -17.08
CA THR A 91 5.68 -10.49 -16.30
C THR A 91 5.91 -10.08 -14.86
N TYR A 92 6.24 -11.01 -13.98
CA TYR A 92 6.52 -10.72 -12.58
C TYR A 92 7.82 -11.40 -12.15
N ARG A 93 8.52 -10.78 -11.20
CA ARG A 93 9.72 -11.35 -10.58
C ARG A 93 9.80 -10.94 -9.12
N GLU A 94 10.51 -11.76 -8.34
CA GLU A 94 10.80 -11.43 -6.94
C GLU A 94 11.58 -10.11 -6.87
N THR A 95 11.29 -9.32 -5.84
CA THR A 95 11.90 -8.02 -5.58
C THR A 95 12.25 -7.88 -4.10
N SER A 96 12.97 -6.81 -3.75
CA SER A 96 13.37 -6.48 -2.37
C SER A 96 12.88 -5.09 -1.98
N PRO A 97 12.69 -4.82 -0.67
CA PRO A 97 12.41 -3.47 -0.18
C PRO A 97 13.42 -2.44 -0.66
N GLU A 98 14.71 -2.78 -0.75
CA GLU A 98 15.77 -1.89 -1.22
C GLU A 98 15.63 -1.55 -2.71
N GLU A 99 15.19 -2.50 -3.53
CA GLU A 99 14.94 -2.28 -4.95
C GLU A 99 13.68 -1.42 -5.16
N VAL A 100 12.60 -1.76 -4.46
CA VAL A 100 11.34 -1.00 -4.50
C VAL A 100 11.59 0.46 -4.10
N LYS A 101 12.36 0.71 -3.03
CA LYS A 101 12.72 2.07 -2.59
C LYS A 101 13.51 2.87 -3.63
N LYS A 102 14.33 2.21 -4.45
CA LYS A 102 15.07 2.89 -5.54
C LYS A 102 14.15 3.31 -6.69
N ILE A 103 13.07 2.57 -6.93
CA ILE A 103 12.15 2.78 -8.05
C ILE A 103 11.04 3.77 -7.65
N PHE A 104 10.38 3.52 -6.52
CA PHE A 104 9.21 4.26 -6.08
C PHE A 104 9.53 5.37 -5.06
N GLY A 105 10.74 5.38 -4.51
CA GLY A 105 11.18 6.35 -3.51
C GLY A 105 11.08 5.83 -2.08
N THR A 106 11.37 6.71 -1.14
CA THR A 106 11.31 6.45 0.30
C THR A 106 10.05 7.03 0.91
N TYR A 107 9.55 6.38 1.94
CA TYR A 107 8.39 6.80 2.71
C TYR A 107 8.83 7.22 4.11
N SER A 108 8.06 8.11 4.72
CA SER A 108 8.17 8.51 6.12
C SER A 108 7.64 7.41 7.05
N ASP A 109 8.00 7.50 8.33
CA ASP A 109 7.54 6.54 9.35
C ASP A 109 6.00 6.59 9.49
N GLU A 110 5.37 7.76 9.42
CA GLU A 110 3.92 7.94 9.48
C GLU A 110 3.18 7.25 8.30
N GLU A 111 3.76 7.31 7.10
CA GLU A 111 3.20 6.62 5.93
C GLU A 111 3.31 5.10 6.09
N TYR A 112 4.41 4.62 6.68
CA TYR A 112 4.63 3.21 6.95
C TYR A 112 3.68 2.68 8.03
N GLU A 113 3.49 3.40 9.14
CA GLU A 113 2.52 3.05 10.19
C GLU A 113 1.11 2.86 9.61
N TYR A 114 0.67 3.76 8.72
CA TYR A 114 -0.61 3.60 8.04
C TYR A 114 -0.64 2.37 7.12
N ALA A 115 0.44 2.09 6.41
CA ALA A 115 0.54 0.89 5.57
C ALA A 115 0.50 -0.40 6.41
N GLU A 116 1.07 -0.40 7.62
CA GLU A 116 0.98 -1.52 8.56
C GLU A 116 -0.46 -1.75 9.05
N GLU A 117 -1.18 -0.69 9.41
CA GLU A 117 -2.61 -0.80 9.78
C GLU A 117 -3.42 -1.43 8.65
N LYS A 118 -3.20 -1.00 7.40
CA LYS A 118 -3.86 -1.57 6.23
C LYS A 118 -3.41 -2.97 5.89
N ALA A 119 -2.15 -3.29 6.07
CA ALA A 119 -1.64 -4.64 5.88
C ALA A 119 -2.34 -5.64 6.82
N GLN A 120 -2.57 -5.27 8.08
CA GLN A 120 -3.29 -6.11 9.06
C GLN A 120 -4.74 -6.41 8.66
N GLU A 121 -5.41 -5.51 7.92
CA GLU A 121 -6.76 -5.74 7.41
C GLU A 121 -6.81 -6.77 6.25
N LEU A 122 -5.68 -7.02 5.58
CA LEU A 122 -5.58 -7.82 4.35
C LEU A 122 -5.04 -9.24 4.55
N ILE A 123 -4.30 -9.47 5.65
CA ILE A 123 -3.66 -10.76 5.96
C ILE A 123 -4.57 -11.71 6.74
#